data_AF-A0A497UZ97-F1
#
_entry.id   AF-A0A497UZ97-F1
#
_cell.length_a   1.000
_cell.length_b   1.000
_cell.length_c   1.000
_cell.angle_alpha   90.00
_cell.angle_beta   90.00
_cell.angle_gamma   90.00
#
_symmetry.space_group_name_H-M   'P 1'
#
loop_
_entity.id
_entity.type
_entity.pdbx_description
1 polymer ?
#
loop_
_entity_poly.entity_id
_entity_poly.type
_entity_poly.pdbx_seq_one_letter_code
_entity_poly.pdbx_strand_id
1 'polypeptide(L)'
;MEDVKENNKKEIAEKREEREKEDKVSEDLKLVIDMAKIQCTLCTNPQGILKVNFDTPTTQDKLTATVVEKDMRSLIFMGTCIKSPNSAAPCASVMQLGDWKDVGTLKVQDQFPLLKKSTIPCNYGGSTIEITDSGQRSAPAEVAAVAAPVPQEEEVLVNGHFYNTDGTFEGKADKKEYKGSVNDVYVCSGKETKNDSKGKPVEVFKNAELLKENGTNITHSDFCYVAYIVSHEAGEEDLKELKCIAYASFNRAKNTKTTWKKLLSTGYSSVPNKTELSQTKKDNKSKLTRQALFYVLQGKDDLTKGAEFWDGTDFLAWGNSETNPYNKLGQNKFDEYKFVEIPKDVYDEFLKANGTSARYKDKENHDAKTDKGTHEHTKKKVKKPVIGKDGKQEKGKDGKPLFQEVEVADRIKYAIPASDFTDTNNWTSGNFYYDTGVKTTNGISGTIAAGKSVFWKLTPTRLTNATEVKK
;
A
#
# COMPACT_ATOMS: atom_id res chain seq x y z
N MET A 1 -26.27 13.98 14.81
CA MET A 1 -25.01 13.41 15.38
C MET A 1 -25.27 12.09 16.09
N GLU A 2 -26.48 11.86 16.63
CA GLU A 2 -26.93 10.57 17.17
C GLU A 2 -27.18 9.52 16.08
N ASP A 3 -27.80 9.89 14.95
CA ASP A 3 -28.07 8.95 13.84
C ASP A 3 -26.81 8.33 13.20
N VAL A 4 -25.69 9.07 13.20
CA VAL A 4 -24.39 8.58 12.69
C VAL A 4 -23.76 7.57 13.67
N LYS A 5 -24.00 7.72 14.98
CA LYS A 5 -23.55 6.77 16.00
C LYS A 5 -24.38 5.49 15.98
N GLU A 6 -25.69 5.60 15.77
CA GLU A 6 -26.63 4.48 15.63
C GLU A 6 -26.28 3.62 14.40
N ASN A 7 -26.07 4.27 13.24
CA ASN A 7 -25.70 3.59 12.00
C ASN A 7 -24.32 2.91 12.07
N ASN A 8 -23.31 3.56 12.65
CA ASN A 8 -21.99 2.95 12.86
C ASN A 8 -22.07 1.73 13.81
N LYS A 9 -22.94 1.76 14.82
CA LYS A 9 -23.12 0.64 15.76
C LYS A 9 -23.75 -0.58 15.08
N LYS A 10 -24.71 -0.35 14.18
CA LYS A 10 -25.37 -1.41 13.40
C LYS A 10 -24.43 -2.04 12.37
N GLU A 11 -23.66 -1.21 11.66
CA GLU A 11 -22.65 -1.69 10.69
C GLU A 11 -21.52 -2.50 11.36
N ILE A 12 -21.11 -2.12 12.56
CA ILE A 12 -20.12 -2.90 13.35
C ILE A 12 -20.70 -4.23 13.82
N ALA A 13 -21.99 -4.29 14.17
CA ALA A 13 -22.65 -5.52 14.60
C ALA A 13 -22.80 -6.51 13.43
N GLU A 14 -23.23 -6.02 12.26
CA GLU A 14 -23.33 -6.83 11.03
C GLU A 14 -21.95 -7.39 10.62
N LYS A 15 -20.89 -6.57 10.66
CA LYS A 15 -19.50 -7.01 10.43
C LYS A 15 -18.97 -7.99 11.48
N ARG A 16 -19.51 -8.00 12.71
CA ARG A 16 -19.16 -8.99 13.73
C ARG A 16 -19.84 -10.33 13.45
N GLU A 17 -21.13 -10.32 13.12
CA GLU A 17 -21.85 -11.53 12.74
C GLU A 17 -21.28 -12.17 11.45
N GLU A 18 -20.83 -11.36 10.49
CA GLU A 18 -20.17 -11.85 9.28
C GLU A 18 -18.84 -12.55 9.62
N ARG A 19 -17.98 -11.93 10.43
CA ARG A 19 -16.73 -12.56 10.91
C ARG A 19 -16.98 -13.80 11.75
N GLU A 20 -18.00 -13.82 12.61
CA GLU A 20 -18.36 -15.01 13.39
C GLU A 20 -18.79 -16.18 12.48
N LYS A 21 -19.49 -15.89 11.37
CA LYS A 21 -19.83 -16.89 10.36
C LYS A 21 -18.59 -17.37 9.60
N GLU A 22 -17.69 -16.47 9.22
CA GLU A 22 -16.41 -16.81 8.55
C GLU A 22 -15.51 -17.65 9.47
N ASP A 23 -15.37 -17.27 10.74
CA ASP A 23 -14.60 -18.00 11.74
C ASP A 23 -15.19 -19.39 11.99
N LYS A 24 -16.53 -19.51 12.05
CA LYS A 24 -17.20 -20.81 12.17
C LYS A 24 -16.96 -21.69 10.94
N VAL A 25 -17.05 -21.13 9.72
CA VAL A 25 -16.72 -21.86 8.49
C VAL A 25 -15.24 -22.29 8.50
N SER A 26 -14.34 -21.44 8.99
CA SER A 26 -12.92 -21.75 9.16
C SER A 26 -12.69 -22.90 10.16
N GLU A 27 -13.39 -22.90 11.29
CA GLU A 27 -13.35 -23.98 12.30
C GLU A 27 -13.82 -25.33 11.74
N ASP A 28 -14.92 -25.33 11.00
CA ASP A 28 -15.53 -26.54 10.42
C ASP A 28 -14.62 -27.19 9.37
N LEU A 29 -13.74 -26.41 8.75
CA LEU A 29 -12.77 -26.85 7.74
C LEU A 29 -11.41 -27.26 8.33
N LYS A 30 -11.22 -27.25 9.66
CA LYS A 30 -9.99 -27.76 10.28
C LYS A 30 -9.80 -29.25 10.02
N LEU A 31 -8.60 -29.64 9.59
CA LEU A 31 -8.17 -31.04 9.54
C LEU A 31 -8.25 -31.69 10.91
N VAL A 32 -8.72 -32.92 10.96
CA VAL A 32 -8.80 -33.69 12.19
C VAL A 32 -7.50 -34.44 12.39
N ILE A 33 -6.93 -34.36 13.59
CA ILE A 33 -5.64 -35.00 13.93
C ILE A 33 -5.82 -36.03 15.05
N ASP A 34 -4.79 -36.85 15.27
CA ASP A 34 -4.82 -37.92 16.28
C ASP A 34 -5.28 -37.42 17.67
N MET A 35 -6.11 -38.24 18.32
CA MET A 35 -6.75 -37.94 19.60
C MET A 35 -7.80 -36.81 19.55
N ALA A 36 -8.38 -36.53 18.38
CA ALA A 36 -9.56 -35.66 18.25
C ALA A 36 -10.74 -36.18 19.08
N LYS A 37 -11.66 -35.29 19.48
CA LYS A 37 -12.85 -35.68 20.27
C LYS A 37 -14.03 -35.93 19.35
N ILE A 38 -14.75 -37.00 19.64
CA ILE A 38 -15.95 -37.41 18.94
C ILE A 38 -17.11 -37.55 19.92
N GLN A 39 -18.34 -37.40 19.44
CA GLN A 39 -19.54 -37.50 20.25
C GLN A 39 -20.57 -38.43 19.65
N CYS A 40 -21.14 -39.30 20.48
CA CYS A 40 -22.28 -40.15 20.17
C CYS A 40 -23.36 -39.97 21.24
N THR A 41 -24.52 -39.42 20.87
CA THR A 41 -25.62 -39.14 21.81
C THR A 41 -26.29 -40.40 22.37
N LEU A 42 -26.05 -41.57 21.77
CA LEU A 42 -26.60 -42.86 22.20
C LEU A 42 -25.58 -43.74 22.92
N CYS A 43 -24.46 -43.17 23.36
CA CYS A 43 -23.52 -43.80 24.28
C CYS A 43 -23.78 -43.29 25.70
N THR A 44 -23.76 -44.18 26.70
CA THR A 44 -23.87 -43.79 28.12
C THR A 44 -22.72 -42.89 28.57
N ASN A 45 -21.58 -42.94 27.87
CA ASN A 45 -20.53 -41.92 27.91
C ASN A 45 -20.44 -41.25 26.51
N PRO A 46 -21.14 -40.13 26.30
CA PRO A 46 -21.29 -39.55 24.96
C PRO A 46 -20.00 -39.11 24.29
N GLN A 47 -18.92 -38.87 25.04
CA GLN A 47 -17.64 -38.41 24.50
C GLN A 47 -16.71 -39.59 24.24
N GLY A 48 -16.02 -39.57 23.10
CA GLY A 48 -15.04 -40.55 22.68
C GLY A 48 -13.81 -39.88 22.06
N ILE A 49 -12.86 -40.72 21.65
CA ILE A 49 -11.60 -40.31 21.03
C ILE A 49 -11.51 -40.91 19.64
N LEU A 50 -11.11 -40.11 18.66
CA LEU A 50 -10.69 -40.57 17.35
C LEU A 50 -9.18 -40.85 17.36
N LYS A 51 -8.82 -42.13 17.27
CA LYS A 51 -7.44 -42.61 17.14
C LYS A 51 -7.12 -42.81 15.67
N VAL A 52 -6.01 -42.24 15.21
CA VAL A 52 -5.52 -42.40 13.85
C VAL A 52 -4.57 -43.60 13.82
N ASN A 53 -4.89 -44.58 12.99
CA ASN A 53 -4.14 -45.82 12.83
C ASN A 53 -3.46 -45.90 11.46
N PHE A 54 -3.92 -45.13 10.47
CA PHE A 54 -3.29 -45.04 9.16
C PHE A 54 -2.06 -44.13 9.21
N ASP A 55 -0.94 -44.60 8.65
CA ASP A 55 0.37 -43.95 8.73
C ASP A 55 0.46 -42.70 7.85
N THR A 56 -0.15 -41.61 8.28
CA THR A 56 -0.28 -40.35 7.54
C THR A 56 0.73 -39.28 7.97
N PRO A 57 1.03 -38.28 7.12
CA PRO A 57 1.79 -37.11 7.52
C PRO A 57 1.17 -36.40 8.74
N THR A 58 2.03 -35.76 9.52
CA THR A 58 1.61 -35.08 10.73
C THR A 58 1.14 -33.65 10.47
N THR A 59 0.09 -33.25 11.17
CA THR A 59 -0.36 -31.86 11.32
C THR A 59 -0.28 -31.53 12.82
N GLN A 60 0.53 -30.53 13.19
CA GLN A 60 0.81 -30.20 14.60
C GLN A 60 1.32 -31.42 15.41
N ASP A 61 2.35 -32.09 14.89
CA ASP A 61 3.03 -33.25 15.51
C ASP A 61 2.14 -34.49 15.73
N LYS A 62 0.97 -34.55 15.09
CA LYS A 62 0.05 -35.68 15.18
C LYS A 62 -0.43 -36.13 13.81
N LEU A 63 -0.65 -37.43 13.65
CA LEU A 63 -1.15 -38.03 12.40
C LEU A 63 -2.48 -37.38 11.98
N THR A 64 -2.69 -37.23 10.68
CA THR A 64 -3.89 -36.62 10.10
C THR A 64 -4.96 -37.70 9.85
N ALA A 65 -6.15 -37.55 10.44
CA ALA A 65 -7.21 -38.53 10.27
C ALA A 65 -7.77 -38.53 8.84
N THR A 66 -8.12 -39.70 8.33
CA THR A 66 -8.69 -39.88 6.99
C THR A 66 -9.92 -40.78 7.02
N VAL A 67 -10.59 -40.92 5.88
CA VAL A 67 -11.74 -41.82 5.68
C VAL A 67 -11.49 -43.28 6.04
N VAL A 68 -10.22 -43.69 6.16
CA VAL A 68 -9.82 -45.04 6.58
C VAL A 68 -10.17 -45.29 8.06
N GLU A 69 -10.27 -44.24 8.87
CA GLU A 69 -10.55 -44.31 10.30
C GLU A 69 -12.04 -44.57 10.58
N LYS A 70 -12.53 -45.78 10.25
CA LYS A 70 -13.96 -46.11 10.25
C LYS A 70 -14.32 -47.41 10.98
N ASP A 71 -13.55 -47.79 11.99
CA ASP A 71 -13.83 -48.95 12.82
C ASP A 71 -13.67 -48.66 14.33
N MET A 72 -13.90 -49.70 15.14
CA MET A 72 -13.81 -49.64 16.61
C MET A 72 -12.39 -49.41 17.16
N ARG A 73 -11.34 -49.58 16.33
CA ARG A 73 -9.95 -49.23 16.70
C ARG A 73 -9.70 -47.74 16.54
N SER A 74 -10.44 -47.09 15.65
CA SER A 74 -10.33 -45.65 15.41
C SER A 74 -11.34 -44.85 16.25
N LEU A 75 -12.59 -45.29 16.39
CA LEU A 75 -13.62 -44.59 17.18
C LEU A 75 -13.79 -45.23 18.55
N ILE A 76 -13.12 -44.66 19.55
CA ILE A 76 -13.01 -45.24 20.89
C ILE A 76 -14.01 -44.56 21.84
N PHE A 77 -15.02 -45.33 22.28
CA PHE A 77 -15.97 -44.91 23.32
C PHE A 77 -15.88 -45.83 24.54
N MET A 78 -15.87 -45.23 25.73
CA MET A 78 -15.76 -45.96 27.01
C MET A 78 -17.12 -46.33 27.63
N GLY A 79 -18.22 -45.97 26.97
CA GLY A 79 -19.58 -46.27 27.44
C GLY A 79 -20.22 -47.47 26.75
N THR A 80 -21.44 -47.76 27.16
CA THR A 80 -22.34 -48.74 26.55
C THR A 80 -23.32 -48.07 25.60
N CYS A 81 -23.78 -48.80 24.59
CA CYS A 81 -24.81 -48.28 23.69
C CYS A 81 -26.19 -48.37 24.36
N ILE A 82 -26.89 -47.24 24.45
CA ILE A 82 -28.23 -47.15 25.07
C ILE A 82 -29.26 -47.98 24.30
N LYS A 83 -29.04 -48.20 23.00
CA LYS A 83 -29.90 -49.04 22.14
C LYS A 83 -29.62 -50.54 22.29
N SER A 84 -28.56 -50.94 22.98
CA SER A 84 -28.33 -52.35 23.28
C SER A 84 -29.33 -52.86 24.32
N PRO A 85 -29.66 -54.16 24.34
CA PRO A 85 -30.53 -54.74 25.36
C PRO A 85 -30.04 -54.38 26.77
N ASN A 86 -30.93 -53.79 27.59
CA ASN A 86 -30.63 -53.29 28.94
C ASN A 86 -29.45 -52.30 29.01
N SER A 87 -29.08 -51.65 27.90
CA SER A 87 -27.91 -50.76 27.79
C SER A 87 -26.60 -51.41 28.24
N ALA A 88 -26.50 -52.74 28.10
CA ALA A 88 -25.41 -53.53 28.68
C ALA A 88 -24.18 -53.66 27.76
N ALA A 89 -24.33 -53.48 26.44
CA ALA A 89 -23.25 -53.77 25.50
C ALA A 89 -22.29 -52.57 25.35
N PRO A 90 -20.97 -52.76 25.56
CA PRO A 90 -19.98 -51.72 25.30
C PRO A 90 -20.04 -51.26 23.84
N CYS A 91 -19.98 -49.95 23.60
CA CYS A 91 -19.98 -49.40 22.24
C CYS A 91 -18.89 -50.04 21.37
N ALA A 92 -17.69 -50.25 21.94
CA ALA A 92 -16.58 -50.93 21.27
C ALA A 92 -16.91 -52.34 20.76
N SER A 93 -17.94 -53.02 21.28
CA SER A 93 -18.30 -54.40 20.91
C SER A 93 -19.43 -54.49 19.88
N VAL A 94 -20.26 -53.46 19.75
CA VAL A 94 -21.49 -53.51 18.94
C VAL A 94 -21.54 -52.47 17.82
N MET A 95 -20.61 -51.51 17.82
CA MET A 95 -20.62 -50.43 16.85
C MET A 95 -20.50 -50.95 15.42
N GLN A 96 -21.43 -50.52 14.56
CA GLN A 96 -21.42 -50.78 13.13
C GLN A 96 -21.36 -49.44 12.42
N LEU A 97 -20.19 -49.05 11.93
CA LEU A 97 -19.97 -47.75 11.30
C LEU A 97 -20.22 -47.81 9.80
N GLY A 98 -20.84 -46.76 9.25
CA GLY A 98 -20.94 -46.55 7.81
C GLY A 98 -19.72 -45.81 7.26
N ASP A 99 -19.93 -45.07 6.17
CA ASP A 99 -18.87 -44.23 5.59
C ASP A 99 -18.94 -42.79 6.12
N TRP A 100 -17.77 -42.16 6.19
CA TRP A 100 -17.63 -40.76 6.53
C TRP A 100 -18.29 -39.84 5.50
N LYS A 101 -18.91 -38.77 5.98
CA LYS A 101 -19.52 -37.69 5.20
C LYS A 101 -18.80 -36.37 5.45
N ASP A 102 -18.95 -35.44 4.51
CA ASP A 102 -18.41 -34.07 4.60
C ASP A 102 -16.88 -34.02 4.82
N VAL A 103 -16.16 -34.85 4.08
CA VAL A 103 -14.70 -34.99 4.13
C VAL A 103 -13.98 -33.95 3.27
N GLY A 104 -12.68 -33.79 3.48
CA GLY A 104 -11.84 -32.91 2.67
C GLY A 104 -11.68 -33.40 1.23
N THR A 105 -11.38 -32.48 0.32
CA THR A 105 -11.21 -32.78 -1.11
C THR A 105 -9.76 -32.97 -1.53
N LEU A 106 -8.81 -32.47 -0.73
CA LEU A 106 -7.38 -32.76 -0.91
C LEU A 106 -7.10 -34.20 -0.49
N LYS A 107 -6.12 -34.87 -1.09
CA LYS A 107 -5.73 -36.23 -0.69
C LYS A 107 -4.49 -36.22 0.19
N VAL A 108 -4.54 -36.96 1.30
CA VAL A 108 -3.41 -37.25 2.18
C VAL A 108 -3.09 -38.74 2.00
N GLN A 109 -1.96 -39.04 1.34
CA GLN A 109 -1.60 -40.41 0.95
C GLN A 109 -2.76 -41.16 0.26
N ASP A 110 -3.30 -40.54 -0.79
CA ASP A 110 -4.42 -41.05 -1.58
C ASP A 110 -5.78 -41.18 -0.88
N GLN A 111 -5.88 -40.85 0.41
CA GLN A 111 -7.12 -40.87 1.18
C GLN A 111 -7.65 -39.47 1.43
N PHE A 112 -8.98 -39.32 1.50
CA PHE A 112 -9.59 -38.04 1.88
C PHE A 112 -9.46 -37.80 3.39
N PRO A 113 -8.95 -36.63 3.83
CA PRO A 113 -8.82 -36.30 5.24
C PRO A 113 -10.18 -35.97 5.84
N LEU A 114 -10.31 -36.21 7.14
CA LEU A 114 -11.47 -35.78 7.90
C LEU A 114 -11.33 -34.31 8.28
N LEU A 115 -12.45 -33.60 8.20
CA LEU A 115 -12.61 -32.22 8.65
C LEU A 115 -13.41 -32.22 9.95
N LYS A 116 -13.34 -31.14 10.73
CA LYS A 116 -14.13 -31.03 11.97
C LYS A 116 -15.63 -31.24 11.73
N LYS A 117 -16.14 -30.78 10.59
CA LYS A 117 -17.54 -31.02 10.17
C LYS A 117 -17.86 -32.45 9.72
N SER A 118 -16.85 -33.32 9.56
CA SER A 118 -17.08 -34.68 9.08
C SER A 118 -17.86 -35.50 10.09
N THR A 119 -18.76 -36.35 9.59
CA THR A 119 -19.64 -37.19 10.42
C THR A 119 -19.67 -38.62 9.93
N ILE A 120 -19.97 -39.57 10.83
CA ILE A 120 -20.08 -40.99 10.48
C ILE A 120 -21.30 -41.63 11.17
N PRO A 121 -22.16 -42.35 10.43
CA PRO A 121 -23.31 -43.01 11.02
C PRO A 121 -22.91 -44.27 11.79
N CYS A 122 -23.52 -44.49 12.95
CA CYS A 122 -23.52 -45.75 13.67
C CYS A 122 -24.84 -46.49 13.41
N ASN A 123 -24.79 -47.50 12.55
CA ASN A 123 -25.96 -48.27 12.12
C ASN A 123 -26.56 -49.14 13.23
N TYR A 124 -25.77 -49.54 14.23
CA TYR A 124 -26.29 -50.26 15.39
C TYR A 124 -27.14 -49.36 16.29
N GLY A 125 -26.60 -48.18 16.66
CA GLY A 125 -27.32 -47.21 17.50
C GLY A 125 -28.38 -46.41 16.75
N GLY A 126 -28.25 -46.28 15.43
CA GLY A 126 -29.09 -45.41 14.61
C GLY A 126 -28.81 -43.92 14.83
N SER A 127 -27.62 -43.55 15.30
CA SER A 127 -27.20 -42.16 15.51
C SER A 127 -26.01 -41.78 14.62
N THR A 128 -25.83 -40.48 14.42
CA THR A 128 -24.62 -39.92 13.80
C THR A 128 -23.58 -39.61 14.87
N ILE A 129 -22.33 -39.97 14.60
CA ILE A 129 -21.17 -39.58 15.40
C ILE A 129 -20.55 -38.34 14.77
N GLU A 130 -20.32 -37.32 15.60
CA GLU A 130 -19.78 -36.02 15.20
C GLU A 130 -18.38 -35.82 15.78
N ILE A 131 -17.56 -35.02 15.11
CA ILE A 131 -16.26 -34.60 15.60
C ILE A 131 -16.44 -33.25 16.30
N THR A 132 -16.30 -33.23 17.62
CA THR A 132 -16.54 -32.04 18.44
C THR A 132 -15.30 -31.17 18.63
N ASP A 133 -14.12 -31.77 18.48
CA ASP A 133 -12.81 -31.13 18.58
C ASP A 133 -11.88 -31.77 17.56
N SER A 134 -11.34 -30.98 16.64
CA SER A 134 -10.43 -31.50 15.60
C SER A 134 -9.08 -31.94 16.15
N GLY A 135 -8.79 -31.68 17.43
CA GLY A 135 -7.52 -31.96 18.08
C GLY A 135 -6.44 -30.92 17.77
N GLN A 136 -6.69 -30.02 16.81
CA GLN A 136 -5.79 -28.91 16.50
C GLN A 136 -5.81 -27.87 17.62
N ARG A 137 -4.63 -27.46 18.04
CA ARG A 137 -4.44 -26.39 19.03
C ARG A 137 -4.67 -25.06 18.34
N SER A 138 -5.57 -24.26 18.91
CA SER A 138 -5.87 -22.89 18.43
C SER A 138 -5.09 -21.81 19.21
N ALA A 139 -4.20 -22.23 20.11
CA ALA A 139 -3.35 -21.36 20.89
C ALA A 139 -1.90 -21.87 20.84
N PRO A 140 -0.89 -20.99 20.82
CA PRO A 140 0.45 -21.42 21.20
C PRO A 140 0.37 -22.05 22.59
N ALA A 141 1.00 -23.20 22.78
CA ALA A 141 0.95 -23.91 24.05
C ALA A 141 1.39 -22.97 25.19
N GLU A 142 0.60 -22.89 26.27
CA GLU A 142 1.01 -22.22 27.50
C GLU A 142 2.35 -22.81 27.96
N VAL A 143 3.39 -21.98 27.92
CA VAL A 143 4.73 -22.37 28.36
C VAL A 143 4.73 -22.30 29.87
N ALA A 144 4.67 -23.45 30.54
CA ALA A 144 4.98 -23.54 31.96
C ALA A 144 6.44 -23.12 32.16
N ALA A 145 6.65 -22.02 32.88
CA ALA A 145 7.95 -21.47 33.23
C ALA A 145 8.69 -22.41 34.22
N VAL A 146 9.30 -23.48 33.70
CA VAL A 146 10.43 -24.12 34.34
C VAL A 146 11.63 -23.84 33.46
N ALA A 147 12.59 -23.09 33.99
CA ALA A 147 13.75 -22.59 33.29
C ALA A 147 14.64 -23.73 32.77
N ALA A 148 14.32 -24.27 31.60
CA ALA A 148 15.33 -24.70 30.66
C ALA A 148 15.80 -23.44 29.91
N PRO A 149 17.12 -23.26 29.67
CA PRO A 149 17.60 -22.08 28.97
C PRO A 149 16.98 -22.11 27.58
N VAL A 150 16.02 -21.19 27.37
CA VAL A 150 15.59 -20.76 26.05
C VAL A 150 16.90 -20.48 25.29
N PRO A 151 17.13 -21.07 24.11
CA PRO A 151 18.14 -20.51 23.22
C PRO A 151 17.72 -19.06 23.07
N GLN A 152 18.44 -18.14 23.71
CA GLN A 152 18.24 -16.72 23.49
C GLN A 152 18.40 -16.60 21.98
N GLU A 153 17.31 -16.33 21.25
CA GLU A 153 17.47 -15.53 20.04
C GLU A 153 18.17 -14.30 20.58
N GLU A 154 19.48 -14.22 20.36
CA GLU A 154 20.21 -13.00 20.58
C GLU A 154 19.46 -11.97 19.75
N GLU A 155 18.59 -11.17 20.39
CA GLU A 155 17.96 -10.04 19.76
C GLU A 155 19.12 -9.21 19.23
N VAL A 156 19.26 -9.25 17.91
CA VAL A 156 20.38 -8.63 17.26
C VAL A 156 20.15 -7.13 17.40
N LEU A 157 20.83 -6.53 18.37
CA LEU A 157 20.92 -5.09 18.46
C LEU A 157 21.58 -4.61 17.17
N VAL A 158 20.88 -3.76 16.42
CA VAL A 158 21.32 -3.28 15.11
C VAL A 158 21.64 -1.80 15.16
N ASN A 159 22.69 -1.41 14.45
CA ASN A 159 22.99 -0.02 14.14
C ASN A 159 22.05 0.49 13.05
N GLY A 160 21.80 1.80 13.06
CA GLY A 160 20.98 2.44 12.04
C GLY A 160 20.18 3.64 12.53
N HIS A 161 19.31 4.12 11.66
CA HIS A 161 18.38 5.21 11.88
C HIS A 161 16.96 4.66 11.91
N PHE A 162 16.22 4.95 12.98
CA PHE A 162 14.92 4.36 13.25
C PHE A 162 13.84 5.42 13.15
N TYR A 163 12.80 5.12 12.38
CA TYR A 163 11.63 5.98 12.23
C TYR A 163 10.38 5.22 12.64
N ASN A 164 9.47 5.86 13.35
CA ASN A 164 8.17 5.27 13.61
C ASN A 164 7.34 5.20 12.33
N THR A 165 6.35 4.30 12.32
CA THR A 165 5.37 4.18 11.22
C THR A 165 4.61 5.47 10.91
N ASP A 166 4.60 6.45 11.83
CA ASP A 166 4.03 7.78 11.60
C ASP A 166 4.98 8.76 10.88
N GLY A 167 6.21 8.33 10.54
CA GLY A 167 7.25 9.15 9.92
C GLY A 167 8.12 9.93 10.90
N THR A 168 7.86 9.88 12.21
CA THR A 168 8.72 10.52 13.22
C THR A 168 10.05 9.80 13.34
N PHE A 169 11.13 10.56 13.54
CA PHE A 169 12.44 9.99 13.81
C PHE A 169 12.54 9.62 15.28
N GLU A 170 12.72 8.33 15.54
CA GLU A 170 12.73 7.76 16.90
C GLU A 170 14.13 7.78 17.50
N GLY A 171 15.16 7.56 16.68
CA GLY A 171 16.54 7.66 17.15
C GLY A 171 17.57 7.03 16.22
N LYS A 172 18.82 7.09 16.67
CA LYS A 172 19.97 6.48 16.00
C LYS A 172 20.67 5.51 16.96
N ALA A 173 21.04 4.34 16.48
CA ALA A 173 21.94 3.42 17.17
C ALA A 173 23.29 3.39 16.45
N ASP A 174 24.35 3.60 17.23
CA ASP A 174 25.74 3.58 16.78
C ASP A 174 26.62 3.01 17.91
N LYS A 175 26.65 1.68 17.98
CA LYS A 175 27.37 0.90 18.98
C LYS A 175 28.21 -0.12 18.24
N LYS A 176 29.49 -0.19 18.60
CA LYS A 176 30.47 -1.11 17.99
C LYS A 176 30.06 -2.58 18.08
N GLU A 177 29.29 -2.92 19.11
CA GLU A 177 28.81 -4.26 19.41
C GLU A 177 27.45 -4.60 18.77
N TYR A 178 26.82 -3.64 18.08
CA TYR A 178 25.59 -3.87 17.33
C TYR A 178 25.92 -4.31 15.90
N LYS A 179 25.10 -5.19 15.32
CA LYS A 179 25.25 -5.65 13.93
C LYS A 179 24.72 -4.58 12.95
N GLY A 180 24.93 -4.80 11.65
CA GLY A 180 24.45 -3.89 10.61
C GLY A 180 25.26 -2.59 10.51
N SER A 181 24.76 -1.65 9.72
CA SER A 181 25.43 -0.38 9.43
C SER A 181 24.74 0.76 10.16
N VAL A 182 25.53 1.71 10.68
CA VAL A 182 25.02 2.98 11.23
C VAL A 182 24.19 3.77 10.21
N ASN A 183 24.39 3.51 8.91
CA ASN A 183 23.66 4.17 7.83
C ASN A 183 22.40 3.41 7.39
N ASP A 184 22.11 2.24 7.95
CA ASP A 184 20.88 1.51 7.64
C ASP A 184 19.65 2.31 8.12
N VAL A 185 18.52 2.13 7.45
CA VAL A 185 17.25 2.78 7.80
C VAL A 185 16.22 1.72 8.17
N TYR A 186 15.57 1.92 9.30
CA TYR A 186 14.53 1.03 9.82
C TYR A 186 13.23 1.80 10.04
N VAL A 187 12.11 1.11 9.83
CA VAL A 187 10.81 1.51 10.37
C VAL A 187 10.53 0.70 11.65
N CYS A 188 9.99 1.32 12.68
CA CYS A 188 9.73 0.71 13.99
C CYS A 188 8.39 1.17 14.60
N SER A 189 8.02 0.59 15.74
CA SER A 189 6.80 0.92 16.50
C SER A 189 7.09 1.59 17.86
N GLY A 190 8.20 2.32 17.94
CA GLY A 190 8.72 3.01 19.13
C GLY A 190 9.86 2.26 19.80
N LYS A 191 10.23 2.74 20.99
CA LYS A 191 11.28 2.14 21.84
C LYS A 191 10.70 1.34 23.00
N GLU A 192 11.50 0.41 23.52
CA GLU A 192 11.29 -0.25 24.79
C GLU A 192 12.62 -0.51 25.49
N THR A 193 12.59 -0.80 26.79
CA THR A 193 13.78 -1.20 27.55
C THR A 193 13.74 -2.70 27.79
N LYS A 194 14.81 -3.39 27.41
CA LYS A 194 15.04 -4.81 27.67
C LYS A 194 16.36 -5.01 28.41
N ASN A 195 16.57 -6.18 28.99
CA ASN A 195 17.88 -6.52 29.54
C ASN A 195 18.72 -7.22 28.47
N ASP A 196 19.99 -6.83 28.33
CA ASP A 196 20.94 -7.51 27.45
C ASP A 196 21.37 -8.87 28.03
N SER A 197 22.24 -9.58 27.31
CA SER A 197 22.78 -10.88 27.73
C SER A 197 23.59 -10.85 29.03
N LYS A 198 23.92 -9.65 29.53
CA LYS A 198 24.60 -9.41 30.82
C LYS A 198 23.65 -8.89 31.90
N GLY A 199 22.34 -8.88 31.65
CA GLY A 199 21.31 -8.41 32.58
C GLY A 199 21.24 -6.88 32.71
N LYS A 200 21.89 -6.13 31.83
CA LYS A 200 21.90 -4.66 31.85
C LYS A 200 20.74 -4.11 31.02
N PRO A 201 19.99 -3.11 31.50
CA PRO A 201 18.93 -2.48 30.73
C PRO A 201 19.52 -1.76 29.49
N VAL A 202 18.97 -2.08 28.33
CA VAL A 202 19.27 -1.53 27.01
C VAL A 202 17.97 -1.10 26.33
N GLU A 203 18.03 0.05 25.66
CA GLU A 203 16.92 0.55 24.85
C GLU A 203 16.96 -0.13 23.47
N VAL A 204 15.84 -0.71 23.06
CA VAL A 204 15.69 -1.37 21.76
C VAL A 204 14.52 -0.77 20.98
N PHE A 205 14.56 -0.91 19.67
CA PHE A 205 13.51 -0.42 18.77
C PHE A 205 12.56 -1.56 18.43
N LYS A 206 11.28 -1.39 18.75
CA LYS A 206 10.27 -2.43 18.58
C LYS A 206 9.95 -2.65 17.10
N ASN A 207 9.83 -3.92 16.70
CA ASN A 207 9.44 -4.33 15.35
C ASN A 207 10.26 -3.61 14.26
N ALA A 208 11.57 -3.46 14.49
CA ALA A 208 12.44 -2.77 13.56
C ALA A 208 12.56 -3.55 12.24
N GLU A 209 12.06 -2.97 11.15
CA GLU A 209 12.11 -3.53 9.80
C GLU A 209 13.07 -2.71 8.95
N LEU A 210 14.10 -3.38 8.43
CA LEU A 210 15.13 -2.80 7.58
C LEU A 210 14.58 -2.46 6.19
N LEU A 211 14.71 -1.20 5.78
CA LEU A 211 14.24 -0.71 4.48
C LEU A 211 15.25 -1.01 3.37
N LYS A 212 14.75 -1.52 2.24
CA LYS A 212 15.58 -1.93 1.11
C LYS A 212 15.10 -1.32 -0.20
N GLU A 213 16.05 -0.80 -0.97
CA GLU A 213 15.89 -0.44 -2.37
C GLU A 213 16.36 -1.61 -3.24
N ASN A 214 15.43 -2.26 -3.97
CA ASN A 214 15.74 -3.38 -4.87
C ASN A 214 16.61 -4.48 -4.22
N GLY A 215 16.31 -4.82 -2.96
CA GLY A 215 17.03 -5.84 -2.19
C GLY A 215 18.31 -5.35 -1.49
N THR A 216 18.74 -4.11 -1.73
CA THR A 216 19.90 -3.48 -1.08
C THR A 216 19.44 -2.51 0.01
N ASN A 217 20.10 -2.49 1.17
CA ASN A 217 19.76 -1.54 2.25
C ASN A 217 19.89 -0.11 1.71
N ILE A 218 18.82 0.68 1.87
CA ILE A 218 18.91 2.11 1.55
C ILE A 218 19.75 2.81 2.62
N THR A 219 20.68 3.67 2.21
CA THR A 219 21.43 4.47 3.17
C THR A 219 20.57 5.61 3.71
N HIS A 220 20.82 6.04 4.95
CA HIS A 220 20.08 7.12 5.57
C HIS A 220 20.19 8.45 4.82
N SER A 221 21.37 8.77 4.27
CA SER A 221 21.58 9.92 3.39
C SER A 221 20.71 9.82 2.13
N ASP A 222 20.67 8.66 1.48
CA ASP A 222 19.87 8.48 0.27
C ASP A 222 18.37 8.54 0.57
N PHE A 223 17.92 7.93 1.67
CA PHE A 223 16.55 8.03 2.16
C PHE A 223 16.14 9.48 2.41
N CYS A 224 16.97 10.27 3.12
CA CYS A 224 16.68 11.68 3.40
C CYS A 224 16.70 12.54 2.13
N TYR A 225 17.59 12.24 1.18
CA TYR A 225 17.64 12.92 -0.12
C TYR A 225 16.37 12.66 -0.94
N VAL A 226 15.97 11.40 -1.08
CA VAL A 226 14.74 11.01 -1.77
C VAL A 226 13.53 11.69 -1.10
N ALA A 227 13.47 11.68 0.24
CA ALA A 227 12.40 12.33 0.98
C ALA A 227 12.33 13.84 0.72
N TYR A 228 13.48 14.51 0.61
CA TYR A 228 13.52 15.93 0.27
C TYR A 228 12.85 16.17 -1.09
N ILE A 229 13.27 15.43 -2.12
CA ILE A 229 12.75 15.62 -3.47
C ILE A 229 11.26 15.32 -3.54
N VAL A 230 10.82 14.16 -3.03
CA VAL A 230 9.39 13.79 -3.02
C VAL A 230 8.53 14.84 -2.32
N SER A 231 8.99 15.38 -1.19
CA SER A 231 8.26 16.43 -0.47
C SER A 231 8.15 17.77 -1.22
N HIS A 232 9.10 18.08 -2.12
CA HIS A 232 9.10 19.32 -2.91
C HIS A 232 8.40 19.15 -4.27
N GLU A 233 8.33 17.94 -4.80
CA GLU A 233 7.55 17.61 -6.01
C GLU A 233 6.04 17.57 -5.71
N ALA A 234 5.64 17.16 -4.50
CA ALA A 234 4.23 17.19 -4.10
C ALA A 234 3.74 18.64 -3.91
N GLY A 235 2.52 18.94 -4.37
CA GLY A 235 1.93 20.26 -4.21
C GLY A 235 1.53 20.54 -2.75
N GLU A 236 0.81 19.62 -2.15
CA GLU A 236 0.17 19.77 -0.83
C GLU A 236 0.57 18.64 0.13
N GLU A 237 0.04 18.67 1.36
CA GLU A 237 0.20 17.59 2.35
C GLU A 237 -0.73 16.38 2.07
N ASP A 238 -0.72 15.88 0.83
CA ASP A 238 -1.54 14.74 0.38
C ASP A 238 -0.72 13.44 0.37
N LEU A 239 -1.04 12.51 1.27
CA LEU A 239 -0.36 11.22 1.36
C LEU A 239 -0.53 10.35 0.11
N LYS A 240 -1.67 10.41 -0.58
CA LYS A 240 -1.90 9.68 -1.84
C LYS A 240 -0.97 10.23 -2.93
N GLU A 241 -0.87 11.55 -3.06
CA GLU A 241 0.04 12.21 -4.02
C GLU A 241 1.50 11.86 -3.71
N LEU A 242 1.92 11.97 -2.46
CA LEU A 242 3.28 11.62 -2.02
C LEU A 242 3.64 10.15 -2.32
N LYS A 243 2.71 9.22 -2.08
CA LYS A 243 2.89 7.80 -2.46
C LYS A 243 3.01 7.63 -3.97
N CYS A 244 2.19 8.34 -4.76
CA CYS A 244 2.23 8.23 -6.21
C CYS A 244 3.55 8.79 -6.78
N ILE A 245 4.04 9.94 -6.29
CA ILE A 245 5.34 10.50 -6.67
C ILE A 245 6.48 9.55 -6.28
N ALA A 246 6.41 8.98 -5.08
CA ALA A 246 7.40 8.03 -4.60
C ALA A 246 7.45 6.77 -5.51
N TYR A 247 6.30 6.15 -5.81
CA TYR A 247 6.27 5.01 -6.74
C TYR A 247 6.71 5.36 -8.14
N ALA A 248 6.22 6.47 -8.71
CA ALA A 248 6.55 6.83 -10.09
C ALA A 248 8.05 7.02 -10.28
N SER A 249 8.69 7.71 -9.34
CA SER A 249 10.15 7.88 -9.34
C SER A 249 10.91 6.58 -9.04
N PHE A 250 10.41 5.73 -8.15
CA PHE A 250 11.00 4.42 -7.87
C PHE A 250 10.91 3.46 -9.09
N ASN A 251 9.75 3.42 -9.74
CA ASN A 251 9.50 2.65 -10.96
C ASN A 251 10.44 3.09 -12.08
N ARG A 252 10.58 4.41 -12.28
CA ARG A 252 11.53 4.94 -13.27
C ARG A 252 12.96 4.52 -12.94
N ALA A 253 13.36 4.58 -11.67
CA ALA A 253 14.71 4.20 -11.25
C ALA A 253 14.98 2.72 -11.54
N LYS A 254 14.01 1.86 -11.23
CA LYS A 254 14.04 0.43 -11.54
C LYS A 254 14.12 0.17 -13.05
N ASN A 255 13.28 0.82 -13.85
CA ASN A 255 13.24 0.63 -15.31
C ASN A 255 14.50 1.15 -16.01
N THR A 256 15.11 2.21 -15.49
CA THR A 256 16.38 2.77 -15.98
C THR A 256 17.62 2.16 -15.32
N LYS A 257 17.45 1.15 -14.45
CA LYS A 257 18.52 0.41 -13.77
C LYS A 257 19.50 1.33 -13.03
N THR A 258 18.98 2.33 -12.32
CA THR A 258 19.74 3.27 -11.50
C THR A 258 19.22 3.25 -10.05
N THR A 259 20.01 3.76 -9.11
CA THR A 259 19.48 4.02 -7.77
C THR A 259 18.50 5.19 -7.79
N TRP A 260 17.57 5.19 -6.85
CA TRP A 260 16.49 6.15 -6.72
C TRP A 260 17.03 7.55 -6.50
N LYS A 261 17.99 7.71 -5.60
CA LYS A 261 18.74 8.96 -5.44
C LYS A 261 19.38 9.40 -6.75
N LYS A 262 20.13 8.51 -7.41
CA LYS A 262 20.85 8.87 -8.65
C LYS A 262 19.87 9.34 -9.73
N LEU A 263 18.70 8.73 -9.87
CA LEU A 263 17.65 9.23 -10.76
C LEU A 263 17.20 10.64 -10.35
N LEU A 264 16.78 10.81 -9.10
CA LEU A 264 16.24 12.08 -8.60
C LEU A 264 17.27 13.22 -8.60
N SER A 265 18.57 12.92 -8.59
CA SER A 265 19.64 13.90 -8.77
C SER A 265 19.74 14.44 -10.21
N THR A 266 19.18 13.78 -11.21
CA THR A 266 19.19 14.24 -12.61
C THR A 266 18.09 15.26 -12.91
N GLY A 267 18.00 15.71 -14.17
CA GLY A 267 16.88 16.53 -14.66
C GLY A 267 15.52 15.85 -14.66
N TYR A 268 15.41 14.58 -14.24
CA TYR A 268 14.14 13.91 -14.02
C TYR A 268 13.26 14.63 -12.98
N SER A 269 13.89 15.23 -11.95
CA SER A 269 13.21 16.11 -10.99
C SER A 269 13.63 17.56 -11.23
N SER A 270 12.66 18.47 -11.20
CA SER A 270 12.88 19.91 -11.41
C SER A 270 13.20 20.68 -10.13
N VAL A 271 13.15 20.01 -8.97
CA VAL A 271 13.41 20.62 -7.66
C VAL A 271 14.78 21.31 -7.63
N PRO A 272 14.85 22.63 -7.36
CA PRO A 272 16.11 23.33 -7.21
C PRO A 272 16.75 23.03 -5.86
N ASN A 273 18.07 23.26 -5.73
CA ASN A 273 18.81 23.15 -4.46
C ASN A 273 18.65 21.79 -3.76
N LYS A 274 18.66 20.70 -4.54
CA LYS A 274 18.48 19.32 -4.06
C LYS A 274 19.42 19.00 -2.90
N THR A 275 18.84 18.66 -1.75
CA THR A 275 19.57 18.35 -0.51
C THR A 275 18.85 17.25 0.27
N GLU A 276 19.27 16.98 1.51
CA GLU A 276 18.64 16.01 2.39
C GLU A 276 17.55 16.63 3.27
N LEU A 277 16.44 15.92 3.44
CA LEU A 277 15.40 16.28 4.37
C LEU A 277 15.88 15.97 5.79
N SER A 278 15.99 16.99 6.64
CA SER A 278 16.38 16.78 8.04
C SER A 278 15.50 15.72 8.71
N GLN A 279 16.13 14.69 9.29
CA GLN A 279 15.44 13.62 10.02
C GLN A 279 14.60 14.12 11.20
N THR A 280 14.99 15.24 11.82
CA THR A 280 14.28 15.81 12.97
C THR A 280 13.16 16.77 12.57
N LYS A 281 12.96 17.05 11.28
CA LYS A 281 11.87 17.89 10.80
C LYS A 281 10.51 17.22 11.12
N LYS A 282 9.65 17.94 11.84
CA LYS A 282 8.40 17.39 12.43
C LYS A 282 7.12 17.89 11.75
N ASP A 283 7.21 18.71 10.71
CA ASP A 283 6.02 19.14 9.97
C ASP A 283 5.32 17.94 9.33
N ASN A 284 4.03 18.08 9.12
CA ASN A 284 3.17 17.00 8.68
C ASN A 284 3.57 16.50 7.28
N LYS A 285 3.84 17.41 6.32
CA LYS A 285 4.36 17.02 4.98
C LYS A 285 5.60 16.14 5.05
N SER A 286 6.58 16.49 5.89
CA SER A 286 7.81 15.70 6.06
C SER A 286 7.54 14.30 6.63
N LYS A 287 6.63 14.19 7.60
CA LYS A 287 6.20 12.89 8.16
C LYS A 287 5.50 12.03 7.11
N LEU A 288 4.48 12.59 6.45
CA LEU A 288 3.75 11.92 5.38
C LEU A 288 4.67 11.47 4.24
N THR A 289 5.68 12.28 3.90
CA THR A 289 6.67 11.92 2.88
C THR A 289 7.45 10.67 3.28
N ARG A 290 7.94 10.59 4.51
CA ARG A 290 8.64 9.38 5.00
C ARG A 290 7.72 8.18 5.01
N GLN A 291 6.45 8.34 5.39
CA GLN A 291 5.46 7.27 5.30
C GLN A 291 5.26 6.78 3.85
N ALA A 292 5.23 7.69 2.88
CA ALA A 292 5.16 7.33 1.47
C ALA A 292 6.40 6.51 1.03
N LEU A 293 7.60 6.90 1.48
CA LEU A 293 8.82 6.14 1.21
C LEU A 293 8.81 4.77 1.88
N PHE A 294 8.35 4.64 3.13
CA PHE A 294 8.21 3.34 3.80
C PHE A 294 7.29 2.43 3.00
N TYR A 295 6.14 2.96 2.56
CA TYR A 295 5.18 2.21 1.77
C TYR A 295 5.81 1.61 0.51
N VAL A 296 6.63 2.39 -0.22
CA VAL A 296 7.37 1.89 -1.40
C VAL A 296 8.46 0.87 -1.01
N LEU A 297 9.29 1.18 -0.02
CA LEU A 297 10.45 0.38 0.37
C LEU A 297 10.09 -0.93 1.09
N GLN A 298 8.90 -1.00 1.69
CA GLN A 298 8.31 -2.22 2.25
C GLN A 298 7.61 -3.07 1.17
N GLY A 299 7.68 -2.67 -0.11
CA GLY A 299 7.13 -3.43 -1.23
C GLY A 299 5.61 -3.54 -1.21
N LYS A 300 4.90 -2.51 -0.72
CA LYS A 300 3.43 -2.46 -0.80
C LYS A 300 2.96 -2.32 -2.25
N ASP A 301 1.65 -2.39 -2.48
CA ASP A 301 1.06 -2.33 -3.81
C ASP A 301 1.33 -0.99 -4.52
N ASP A 302 1.77 -1.06 -5.78
CA ASP A 302 1.98 0.14 -6.60
C ASP A 302 0.63 0.75 -7.04
N LEU A 303 0.19 1.76 -6.29
CA LEU A 303 -1.03 2.53 -6.54
C LEU A 303 -1.05 3.20 -7.93
N THR A 304 0.13 3.45 -8.52
CA THR A 304 0.26 4.11 -9.83
C THR A 304 0.17 3.14 -11.00
N LYS A 305 0.08 1.83 -10.74
CA LYS A 305 -0.02 0.77 -11.76
C LYS A 305 1.14 0.80 -12.77
N GLY A 306 2.34 1.14 -12.30
CA GLY A 306 3.55 1.24 -13.11
C GLY A 306 3.75 2.60 -13.78
N ALA A 307 3.25 3.69 -13.21
CA ALA A 307 3.61 5.02 -13.70
C ALA A 307 5.10 5.27 -13.50
N GLU A 308 5.68 6.11 -14.36
CA GLU A 308 7.08 6.52 -14.34
C GLU A 308 7.25 8.04 -14.35
N PHE A 309 6.19 8.80 -14.59
CA PHE A 309 6.21 10.26 -14.66
C PHE A 309 4.93 10.82 -14.04
N TRP A 310 4.91 12.12 -13.78
CA TRP A 310 3.73 12.86 -13.39
C TRP A 310 3.79 14.27 -13.99
N ASP A 311 2.62 14.88 -14.15
CA ASP A 311 2.50 16.30 -14.48
C ASP A 311 1.43 16.93 -13.59
N GLY A 312 1.62 18.23 -13.32
CA GLY A 312 0.72 18.99 -12.46
C GLY A 312 -0.32 19.77 -13.27
N THR A 313 -0.83 20.83 -12.66
CA THR A 313 -1.84 21.72 -13.22
C THR A 313 -1.46 22.30 -14.59
N ASP A 314 -0.16 22.45 -14.88
CA ASP A 314 0.36 22.98 -16.14
C ASP A 314 -0.03 22.14 -17.35
N PHE A 315 -0.14 20.81 -17.18
CA PHE A 315 -0.59 19.93 -18.25
C PHE A 315 -2.02 20.26 -18.72
N LEU A 316 -2.95 20.50 -17.79
CA LEU A 316 -4.31 20.93 -18.14
C LEU A 316 -4.36 22.38 -18.59
N ALA A 317 -3.52 23.25 -18.04
CA ALA A 317 -3.53 24.67 -18.34
C ALA A 317 -2.97 24.99 -19.73
N TRP A 318 -1.96 24.23 -20.18
CA TRP A 318 -1.28 24.52 -21.44
C TRP A 318 -1.76 23.62 -22.59
N GLY A 319 -2.06 22.34 -22.31
CA GLY A 319 -2.45 21.37 -23.35
C GLY A 319 -1.45 21.34 -24.51
N ASN A 320 -1.94 21.31 -25.74
CA ASN A 320 -1.15 21.53 -26.96
C ASN A 320 -1.56 22.82 -27.70
N SER A 321 -2.50 23.59 -27.14
CA SER A 321 -3.13 24.74 -27.80
C SER A 321 -2.70 26.11 -27.27
N GLU A 322 -2.09 26.18 -26.08
CA GLU A 322 -1.70 27.45 -25.45
C GLU A 322 -0.20 27.73 -25.57
N THR A 323 0.20 28.98 -25.86
CA THR A 323 1.59 29.42 -25.66
C THR A 323 1.89 29.48 -24.15
N ASN A 324 2.84 28.67 -23.70
CA ASN A 324 3.26 28.59 -22.31
C ASN A 324 4.22 29.75 -21.94
N PRO A 325 4.49 29.99 -20.64
CA PRO A 325 5.30 31.12 -20.15
C PRO A 325 6.75 31.17 -20.65
N TYR A 326 7.21 30.10 -21.32
CA TYR A 326 8.54 29.96 -21.90
C TYR A 326 8.56 30.21 -23.41
N ASN A 327 7.48 30.81 -23.96
CA ASN A 327 7.32 31.10 -25.39
C ASN A 327 7.38 29.82 -26.25
N LYS A 328 6.73 28.76 -25.76
CA LYS A 328 6.57 27.49 -26.46
C LYS A 328 5.08 27.16 -26.56
N LEU A 329 4.65 26.68 -27.72
CA LEU A 329 3.30 26.14 -27.89
C LEU A 329 3.18 24.81 -27.14
N GLY A 330 2.18 24.72 -26.26
CA GLY A 330 1.81 23.49 -25.56
C GLY A 330 2.77 23.05 -24.46
N GLN A 331 2.44 21.90 -23.89
CA GLN A 331 3.18 21.19 -22.87
C GLN A 331 4.05 20.08 -23.51
N ASN A 332 5.23 19.83 -22.94
CA ASN A 332 6.26 18.98 -23.56
C ASN A 332 5.80 17.55 -23.90
N LYS A 333 4.87 16.96 -23.14
CA LYS A 333 4.35 15.61 -23.38
C LYS A 333 3.74 15.45 -24.77
N PHE A 334 3.16 16.50 -25.33
CA PHE A 334 2.60 16.49 -26.68
C PHE A 334 3.67 16.50 -27.78
N ASP A 335 4.94 16.78 -27.46
CA ASP A 335 6.07 16.71 -28.40
C ASP A 335 6.99 15.50 -28.15
N GLU A 336 6.90 14.88 -26.98
CA GLU A 336 7.82 13.83 -26.53
C GLU A 336 7.33 12.40 -26.85
N TYR A 337 6.01 12.19 -26.85
CA TYR A 337 5.42 10.86 -26.85
C TYR A 337 4.49 10.65 -28.04
N LYS A 338 4.38 9.41 -28.53
CA LYS A 338 3.58 9.04 -29.70
C LYS A 338 2.09 9.38 -29.57
N PHE A 339 1.55 9.27 -28.36
CA PHE A 339 0.20 9.64 -28.02
C PHE A 339 0.12 9.99 -26.54
N VAL A 340 -0.93 10.72 -26.20
CA VAL A 340 -1.31 11.01 -24.83
C VAL A 340 -2.73 10.51 -24.63
N GLU A 341 -2.95 9.67 -23.63
CA GLU A 341 -4.30 9.23 -23.27
C GLU A 341 -4.57 9.29 -21.77
N ILE A 342 -5.82 9.56 -21.42
CA ILE A 342 -6.27 9.59 -20.02
C ILE A 342 -7.64 8.91 -19.95
N PRO A 343 -7.80 7.84 -19.15
CA PRO A 343 -9.10 7.28 -18.83
C PRO A 343 -10.05 8.35 -18.26
N LYS A 344 -11.34 8.27 -18.59
CA LYS A 344 -12.31 9.32 -18.22
C LYS A 344 -12.38 9.57 -16.72
N ASP A 345 -12.38 8.51 -15.93
CA ASP A 345 -12.41 8.55 -14.47
C ASP A 345 -11.16 9.23 -13.89
N VAL A 346 -9.99 8.89 -14.41
CA VAL A 346 -8.71 9.52 -14.04
C VAL A 346 -8.71 11.00 -14.42
N TYR A 347 -9.18 11.34 -15.62
CA TYR A 347 -9.28 12.72 -16.07
C TYR A 347 -10.24 13.53 -15.21
N ASP A 348 -11.41 12.99 -14.87
CA ASP A 348 -12.41 13.68 -14.06
C ASP A 348 -11.92 13.93 -12.63
N GLU A 349 -11.22 12.95 -12.03
CA GLU A 349 -10.57 13.14 -10.73
C GLU A 349 -9.50 14.23 -10.80
N PHE A 350 -8.65 14.20 -11.84
CA PHE A 350 -7.61 15.18 -12.05
C PHE A 350 -8.17 16.59 -12.28
N LEU A 351 -9.17 16.73 -13.16
CA LEU A 351 -9.82 18.00 -13.45
C LEU A 351 -10.50 18.57 -12.19
N LYS A 352 -11.23 17.73 -11.44
CA LYS A 352 -11.90 18.14 -10.20
C LYS A 352 -10.93 18.61 -9.12
N ALA A 353 -9.75 18.01 -9.04
CA ALA A 353 -8.73 18.43 -8.08
C ALA A 353 -8.07 19.77 -8.45
N ASN A 354 -8.18 20.17 -9.72
CA ASN A 354 -7.71 21.44 -10.22
C ASN A 354 -8.82 22.52 -10.19
N GLY A 355 -8.41 23.78 -10.12
CA GLY A 355 -9.35 24.91 -10.24
C GLY A 355 -9.75 25.16 -11.69
N THR A 356 -10.55 26.20 -11.93
CA THR A 356 -10.96 26.63 -13.27
C THR A 356 -9.90 27.45 -14.01
N SER A 357 -8.80 27.80 -13.35
CA SER A 357 -7.69 28.53 -13.95
C SER A 357 -6.38 28.32 -13.19
N ALA A 358 -5.26 28.53 -13.87
CA ALA A 358 -3.93 28.60 -13.27
C ALA A 358 -3.22 29.90 -13.65
N ARG A 359 -2.32 30.36 -12.76
CA ARG A 359 -1.55 31.60 -12.97
C ARG A 359 -0.06 31.33 -12.84
N TYR A 360 0.68 31.69 -13.89
CA TYR A 360 2.14 31.55 -13.92
C TYR A 360 2.78 32.93 -13.94
N LYS A 361 4.05 33.02 -13.52
CA LYS A 361 4.78 34.28 -13.55
C LYS A 361 5.05 34.66 -15.01
N ASP A 362 4.67 35.88 -15.37
CA ASP A 362 5.02 36.42 -16.68
C ASP A 362 6.47 36.90 -16.65
N LYS A 363 7.26 36.40 -17.60
CA LYS A 363 8.67 36.79 -17.79
C LYS A 363 8.86 37.70 -19.00
N GLU A 364 7.77 38.16 -19.62
CA GLU A 364 7.76 38.97 -20.83
C GLU A 364 8.47 38.26 -22.00
N ASN A 365 8.40 36.92 -22.01
CA ASN A 365 8.99 36.08 -23.07
C ASN A 365 8.11 36.00 -24.33
N HIS A 366 6.81 36.31 -24.20
CA HIS A 366 5.82 36.32 -25.26
C HIS A 366 4.75 37.38 -24.97
N ASP A 367 3.93 37.72 -25.96
CA ASP A 367 2.91 38.76 -25.86
C ASP A 367 1.63 38.42 -26.60
N ALA A 368 0.53 39.06 -26.17
CA ALA A 368 -0.83 38.82 -26.62
C ALA A 368 -1.05 38.97 -28.15
N LYS A 369 -0.11 39.57 -28.90
CA LYS A 369 -0.23 39.68 -30.37
C LYS A 369 0.31 38.45 -31.08
N THR A 370 1.22 37.73 -30.45
CA THR A 370 1.94 36.58 -31.01
C THR A 370 1.53 35.25 -30.39
N ASP A 371 0.74 35.32 -29.32
CA ASP A 371 0.27 34.16 -28.58
C ASP A 371 -0.75 33.32 -29.34
N LYS A 372 -0.68 32.02 -29.10
CA LYS A 372 -1.70 31.05 -29.47
C LYS A 372 -2.48 30.65 -28.21
N GLY A 373 -3.77 30.43 -28.38
CA GLY A 373 -4.67 30.04 -27.30
C GLY A 373 -5.47 31.21 -26.74
N THR A 374 -5.88 31.09 -25.48
CA THR A 374 -6.90 31.94 -24.83
C THR A 374 -6.40 32.59 -23.54
N HIS A 375 -5.14 32.39 -23.17
CA HIS A 375 -4.57 32.94 -21.93
C HIS A 375 -4.54 34.48 -21.89
N GLU A 376 -4.59 35.01 -20.67
CA GLU A 376 -4.65 36.44 -20.39
C GLU A 376 -3.38 36.93 -19.69
N HIS A 377 -2.73 37.97 -20.24
CA HIS A 377 -1.61 38.64 -19.60
C HIS A 377 -2.09 39.74 -18.63
N THR A 378 -1.56 39.73 -17.41
CA THR A 378 -1.88 40.72 -16.38
C THR A 378 -0.65 41.53 -15.99
N LYS A 379 -0.86 42.83 -15.73
CA LYS A 379 0.17 43.77 -15.29
C LYS A 379 -0.08 44.21 -13.85
N LYS A 380 0.98 44.62 -13.17
CA LYS A 380 0.91 45.27 -11.86
C LYS A 380 1.71 46.57 -11.84
N LYS A 381 1.31 47.48 -10.96
CA LYS A 381 2.06 48.72 -10.68
C LYS A 381 3.13 48.44 -9.64
N VAL A 382 4.36 48.85 -9.93
CA VAL A 382 5.49 48.80 -8.99
C VAL A 382 6.17 50.16 -8.91
N LYS A 383 6.66 50.51 -7.72
CA LYS A 383 7.47 51.71 -7.50
C LYS A 383 8.92 51.40 -7.87
N LYS A 384 9.44 52.08 -8.90
CA LYS A 384 10.86 52.02 -9.26
C LYS A 384 11.55 53.34 -8.91
N PRO A 385 12.82 53.32 -8.47
CA PRO A 385 13.62 54.53 -8.32
C PRO A 385 13.61 55.36 -9.60
N VAL A 386 13.48 56.68 -9.48
CA VAL A 386 13.76 57.58 -10.59
C VAL A 386 15.29 57.67 -10.69
N ILE A 387 15.86 57.24 -11.82
CA ILE A 387 17.30 57.25 -12.04
C ILE A 387 17.64 58.45 -12.94
N GLY A 388 18.53 59.31 -12.44
CA GLY A 388 19.02 60.47 -13.17
C GLY A 388 20.03 60.07 -14.24
N LYS A 389 20.41 61.04 -15.08
CA LYS A 389 21.39 60.82 -16.17
C LYS A 389 22.77 60.35 -15.69
N ASP A 390 23.09 60.60 -14.43
CA ASP A 390 24.33 60.17 -13.76
C ASP A 390 24.26 58.73 -13.21
N GLY A 391 23.14 58.02 -13.45
CA GLY A 391 22.91 56.66 -12.96
C GLY A 391 22.56 56.59 -11.47
N LYS A 392 22.40 57.72 -10.78
CA LYS A 392 22.03 57.76 -9.35
C LYS A 392 20.53 57.98 -9.20
N GLN A 393 20.01 57.53 -8.06
CA GLN A 393 18.61 57.79 -7.72
C GLN A 393 18.41 59.30 -7.48
N GLU A 394 17.49 59.89 -8.23
CA GLU A 394 17.12 61.28 -8.05
C GLU A 394 16.46 61.49 -6.70
N LYS A 395 16.71 62.66 -6.10
CA LYS A 395 16.11 63.08 -4.84
C LYS A 395 15.15 64.23 -5.08
N GLY A 396 14.04 64.25 -4.35
CA GLY A 396 13.08 65.33 -4.36
C GLY A 396 13.65 66.60 -3.75
N LYS A 397 12.90 67.71 -3.86
CA LYS A 397 13.26 68.99 -3.24
C LYS A 397 13.42 68.90 -1.71
N ASP A 398 12.85 67.88 -1.08
CA ASP A 398 12.94 67.55 0.34
C ASP A 398 14.14 66.64 0.69
N GLY A 399 14.99 66.32 -0.29
CA GLY A 399 16.16 65.45 -0.13
C GLY A 399 15.84 63.95 -0.07
N LYS A 400 14.57 63.53 -0.22
CA LYS A 400 14.16 62.12 -0.17
C LYS A 400 14.28 61.45 -1.53
N PRO A 401 14.54 60.13 -1.61
CA PRO A 401 14.61 59.42 -2.88
C PRO A 401 13.29 59.45 -3.64
N LEU A 402 13.34 59.77 -4.94
CA LEU A 402 12.17 59.76 -5.81
C LEU A 402 11.87 58.36 -6.33
N PHE A 403 10.57 58.08 -6.45
CA PHE A 403 10.03 56.86 -7.04
C PHE A 403 8.97 57.22 -8.06
N GLN A 404 8.91 56.45 -9.15
CA GLN A 404 7.83 56.49 -10.12
C GLN A 404 7.06 55.18 -10.12
N GLU A 405 5.76 55.24 -10.39
CA GLU A 405 4.96 54.04 -10.63
C GLU A 405 5.10 53.63 -12.09
N VAL A 406 5.50 52.39 -12.31
CA VAL A 406 5.55 51.79 -13.64
C VAL A 406 4.74 50.51 -13.66
N GLU A 407 4.05 50.27 -14.78
CA GLU A 407 3.41 48.99 -15.03
C GLU A 407 4.44 47.98 -15.53
N VAL A 408 4.46 46.81 -14.90
CA VAL A 408 5.30 45.67 -15.29
C VAL A 408 4.43 44.43 -15.42
N ALA A 409 4.84 43.46 -16.22
CA ALA A 409 4.14 42.19 -16.27
C ALA A 409 4.11 41.51 -14.89
N ASP A 410 3.00 40.81 -14.59
CA ASP A 410 2.82 40.09 -13.32
C ASP A 410 2.59 38.60 -13.55
N ARG A 411 1.44 38.25 -14.13
CA ARG A 411 1.00 36.86 -14.28
C ARG A 411 0.34 36.63 -15.63
N ILE A 412 0.47 35.41 -16.12
CA ILE A 412 -0.30 34.87 -17.24
C ILE A 412 -1.34 33.91 -16.66
N LYS A 413 -2.61 34.12 -17.01
CA LYS A 413 -3.74 33.32 -16.53
C LYS A 413 -4.25 32.42 -17.65
N TYR A 414 -4.30 31.12 -17.38
CA TYR A 414 -4.79 30.10 -18.30
C TYR A 414 -6.13 29.55 -17.80
N ALA A 415 -7.06 29.30 -18.71
CA ALA A 415 -8.26 28.51 -18.40
C ALA A 415 -7.89 27.05 -18.17
N ILE A 416 -8.65 26.37 -17.31
CA ILE A 416 -8.51 24.93 -17.11
C ILE A 416 -9.86 24.26 -17.38
N PRO A 417 -9.89 23.24 -18.27
CA PRO A 417 -8.77 22.76 -19.06
C PRO A 417 -8.55 23.60 -20.34
N ALA A 418 -7.38 23.45 -20.97
CA ALA A 418 -7.11 23.98 -22.32
C ALA A 418 -8.04 23.35 -23.37
N SER A 419 -8.12 23.99 -24.54
CA SER A 419 -9.09 23.63 -25.59
C SER A 419 -8.94 22.20 -26.13
N ASP A 420 -7.73 21.63 -26.08
CA ASP A 420 -7.48 20.25 -26.50
C ASP A 420 -8.32 19.24 -25.73
N PHE A 421 -8.58 19.51 -24.45
CA PHE A 421 -9.32 18.62 -23.56
C PHE A 421 -10.83 18.82 -23.64
N THR A 422 -11.32 19.87 -24.29
CA THR A 422 -12.77 20.09 -24.53
C THR A 422 -13.18 19.75 -25.96
N ASP A 423 -12.22 19.56 -26.88
CA ASP A 423 -12.48 19.09 -28.23
C ASP A 423 -13.05 17.66 -28.21
N THR A 424 -14.31 17.53 -28.62
CA THR A 424 -15.03 16.24 -28.70
C THR A 424 -14.33 15.19 -29.58
N ASN A 425 -13.50 15.62 -30.54
CA ASN A 425 -12.74 14.69 -31.39
C ASN A 425 -11.71 13.89 -30.58
N ASN A 426 -11.18 14.47 -29.50
CA ASN A 426 -10.24 13.80 -28.60
C ASN A 426 -10.92 12.89 -27.57
N TRP A 427 -12.25 12.73 -27.64
CA TRP A 427 -13.07 11.96 -26.69
C TRP A 427 -13.95 10.89 -27.34
N THR A 428 -13.73 10.57 -28.61
CA THR A 428 -14.58 9.66 -29.39
C THR A 428 -14.75 8.27 -28.79
N SER A 429 -13.76 7.77 -28.04
CA SER A 429 -13.84 6.47 -27.34
C SER A 429 -14.36 6.56 -25.90
N GLY A 430 -14.84 7.72 -25.46
CA GLY A 430 -15.20 7.99 -24.07
C GLY A 430 -14.02 8.27 -23.14
N ASN A 431 -12.77 8.17 -23.63
CA ASN A 431 -11.54 8.50 -22.92
C ASN A 431 -10.80 9.60 -23.68
N PHE A 432 -9.97 10.39 -23.01
CA PHE A 432 -9.14 11.38 -23.68
C PHE A 432 -8.07 10.66 -24.49
N TYR A 433 -7.93 11.02 -25.75
CA TYR A 433 -6.89 10.52 -26.63
C TYR A 433 -6.43 11.62 -27.58
N TYR A 434 -5.11 11.82 -27.63
CA TYR A 434 -4.46 12.75 -28.56
C TYR A 434 -3.30 12.03 -29.25
N ASP A 435 -3.37 11.92 -30.58
CA ASP A 435 -2.23 11.49 -31.41
C ASP A 435 -1.34 12.69 -31.68
N THR A 436 -0.10 12.63 -31.23
CA THR A 436 0.85 13.74 -31.34
C THR A 436 1.54 13.80 -32.70
N GLY A 437 1.49 12.72 -33.49
CA GLY A 437 2.30 12.56 -34.69
C GLY A 437 3.80 12.36 -34.44
N VAL A 438 4.24 12.28 -33.17
CA VAL A 438 5.65 12.10 -32.81
C VAL A 438 6.10 10.69 -33.16
N LYS A 439 7.19 10.58 -33.93
CA LYS A 439 7.76 9.30 -34.40
C LYS A 439 8.62 8.65 -33.32
N THR A 440 7.99 8.19 -32.24
CA THR A 440 8.61 7.40 -31.17
C THR A 440 7.83 6.11 -30.93
N THR A 441 8.43 5.15 -30.23
CA THR A 441 7.80 3.84 -29.95
C THR A 441 6.65 3.97 -28.97
N ASN A 442 6.78 4.82 -27.95
CA ASN A 442 5.89 4.82 -26.80
C ASN A 442 5.04 6.09 -26.72
N GLY A 443 3.77 5.90 -26.38
CA GLY A 443 2.91 6.95 -25.83
C GLY A 443 2.94 6.95 -24.30
N ILE A 444 2.10 7.79 -23.71
CA ILE A 444 1.85 7.83 -22.28
C ILE A 444 0.36 7.66 -21.98
N SER A 445 0.08 6.93 -20.90
CA SER A 445 -1.28 6.67 -20.43
C SER A 445 -1.40 7.08 -18.96
N GLY A 446 -2.39 7.93 -18.67
CA GLY A 446 -2.74 8.30 -17.31
C GLY A 446 -3.29 7.08 -16.57
N THR A 447 -2.71 6.74 -15.41
CA THR A 447 -3.11 5.54 -14.65
C THR A 447 -3.82 5.88 -13.34
N ILE A 448 -3.56 7.06 -12.79
CA ILE A 448 -4.17 7.57 -11.57
C ILE A 448 -4.03 9.10 -11.50
N ALA A 449 -4.96 9.74 -10.80
CA ALA A 449 -4.84 11.11 -10.33
C ALA A 449 -4.69 11.13 -8.80
N ALA A 450 -3.80 11.97 -8.29
CA ALA A 450 -3.62 12.17 -6.85
C ALA A 450 -3.10 13.59 -6.59
N GLY A 451 -3.60 14.24 -5.54
CA GLY A 451 -3.39 15.67 -5.36
C GLY A 451 -3.82 16.46 -6.60
N LYS A 452 -2.93 17.31 -7.12
CA LYS A 452 -3.15 18.07 -8.37
C LYS A 452 -2.30 17.52 -9.51
N SER A 453 -2.05 16.22 -9.49
CA SER A 453 -1.14 15.55 -10.41
C SER A 453 -1.82 14.36 -11.10
N VAL A 454 -1.47 14.16 -12.36
CA VAL A 454 -1.77 12.94 -13.13
C VAL A 454 -0.48 12.15 -13.30
N PHE A 455 -0.55 10.82 -13.18
CA PHE A 455 0.60 9.93 -13.23
C PHE A 455 0.58 9.07 -14.49
N TRP A 456 1.72 9.01 -15.16
CA TRP A 456 1.85 8.48 -16.51
C TRP A 456 2.65 7.20 -16.57
N LYS A 457 2.07 6.18 -17.19
CA LYS A 457 2.77 4.96 -17.60
C LYS A 457 3.25 5.09 -19.05
N LEU A 458 4.49 4.70 -19.30
CA LEU A 458 5.04 4.60 -20.64
C LEU A 458 4.54 3.31 -21.30
N THR A 459 3.97 3.40 -22.50
CA THR A 459 3.41 2.21 -23.17
C THR A 459 3.46 2.33 -24.70
N PRO A 460 3.75 1.23 -25.44
CA PRO A 460 3.75 1.24 -26.91
C PRO A 460 2.34 1.33 -27.51
N THR A 461 1.33 0.92 -26.74
CA THR A 461 -0.08 0.85 -27.14
C THR A 461 -0.98 1.44 -26.07
N ARG A 462 -2.14 1.94 -26.48
CA ARG A 462 -3.18 2.44 -25.58
C ARG A 462 -3.61 1.37 -24.57
N LEU A 463 -3.67 1.71 -23.30
CA LEU A 463 -4.25 0.90 -22.21
C LEU A 463 -5.78 0.93 -22.27
N THR A 464 -6.38 1.96 -22.86
CA THR A 464 -7.83 2.10 -22.99
C THR A 464 -8.43 1.26 -24.14
N ASN A 465 -7.60 0.64 -24.98
CA ASN A 465 -8.05 -0.19 -26.12
C ASN A 465 -8.70 -1.53 -25.73
N ALA A 466 -8.86 -1.83 -24.43
CA ALA A 466 -9.40 -3.10 -23.92
C ALA A 466 -10.88 -3.06 -23.50
N THR A 467 -11.61 -1.98 -23.75
CA THR A 467 -13.06 -1.91 -23.48
C THR A 467 -13.85 -1.88 -24.79
N GLU A 468 -13.77 -2.97 -25.56
CA GLU A 468 -14.92 -3.32 -26.39
C GLU A 468 -16.09 -3.57 -25.43
N VAL A 469 -17.04 -2.64 -25.44
CA VAL A 469 -18.35 -2.83 -24.81
C VAL A 469 -18.90 -4.14 -25.37
N LYS A 470 -18.93 -5.20 -24.54
CA LYS A 470 -19.79 -6.35 -24.81
C LYS A 470 -21.20 -5.78 -24.93
N LYS A 471 -21.69 -5.72 -26.17
CA LYS A 471 -23.08 -5.41 -26.49
C LYS A 471 -24.01 -6.42 -25.85
#